data_AF-A0AA35WNF7-F1
#
_entry.id   AF-A0AA35WNF7-F1
#
_cell.length_a   1.000
_cell.length_b   1.000
_cell.length_c   1.000
_cell.angle_alpha   90.00
_cell.angle_beta   90.00
_cell.angle_gamma   90.00
#
_symmetry.space_group_name_H-M   'P 1'
#
loop_
_entity.id
_entity.type
_entity.pdbx_description
1 polymer ?
#
loop_
_entity_poly.entity_id
_entity_poly.type
_entity_poly.pdbx_seq_one_letter_code
_entity_poly.pdbx_strand_id
1 'polypeptide(L)'
;MLCYSVYNGGRPLCSSLNNLLSFKQNVETISRVTESGLGEVPHGLRTLVRTMLAVEPSVRPDAMEISKHAFFDEVGVATLRYLDTLYEKGDMERSQYFRKPGSCHHKTSKESNSPEGNSGSKTRIQKQQDGSVCPCPSFF
;
A
#
# COMPACT_ATOMS: atom_id res chain seq x y z
N MET A 1 -5.44 20.82 -0.05
CA MET A 1 -6.56 21.28 -0.91
C MET A 1 -7.79 20.38 -0.80
N LEU A 2 -7.68 19.07 -1.05
CA LEU A 2 -8.85 18.17 -1.05
C LEU A 2 -9.61 18.14 0.28
N CYS A 3 -8.89 18.11 1.41
CA CYS A 3 -9.50 18.11 2.74
C CYS A 3 -10.46 19.29 2.96
N TYR A 4 -10.06 20.50 2.56
CA TYR A 4 -10.95 21.68 2.63
C TYR A 4 -12.20 21.51 1.77
N SER A 5 -12.04 21.03 0.53
CA SER A 5 -13.16 20.85 -0.39
C SER A 5 -14.20 19.84 0.13
N VAL A 6 -13.79 18.81 0.88
CA VAL A 6 -14.72 17.84 1.48
C VAL A 6 -15.69 18.54 2.44
N TYR A 7 -15.18 19.42 3.31
CA TYR A 7 -16.01 20.16 4.26
C TYR A 7 -16.77 21.33 3.61
N ASN A 8 -16.26 21.89 2.51
CA ASN A 8 -16.88 23.02 1.82
C ASN A 8 -17.84 22.60 0.69
N GLY A 9 -18.50 21.45 0.81
CA GLY A 9 -19.49 20.97 -0.17
C GLY A 9 -18.92 20.75 -1.57
N GLY A 10 -17.66 20.33 -1.66
CA GLY A 10 -16.94 20.08 -2.92
C GLY A 10 -16.37 21.34 -3.58
N ARG A 11 -16.58 22.53 -3.01
CA ARG A 11 -16.04 23.76 -3.59
C ARG A 11 -14.53 23.88 -3.34
N PRO A 12 -13.71 24.02 -4.39
CA PRO A 12 -12.27 24.18 -4.23
C PRO A 12 -11.94 25.53 -3.58
N LEU A 13 -10.89 25.56 -2.77
CA LEU A 13 -10.41 26.80 -2.14
C LEU A 13 -9.99 27.85 -3.18
N CYS A 14 -9.52 27.41 -4.34
CA CYS A 14 -9.09 28.27 -5.43
C CYS A 14 -9.58 27.72 -6.76
N SER A 15 -10.15 28.59 -7.59
CA SER A 15 -10.50 28.29 -8.97
C SER A 15 -9.64 29.16 -9.89
N SER A 16 -8.58 28.59 -10.45
CA SER A 16 -7.78 29.24 -11.47
C SER A 16 -8.15 28.62 -12.82
N LEU A 17 -8.99 29.32 -13.58
CA LEU A 17 -9.43 28.94 -14.93
C LEU A 17 -8.29 29.12 -15.94
N ASN A 18 -7.19 28.37 -15.76
CA ASN A 18 -5.98 28.39 -16.59
C ASN A 18 -5.27 29.75 -16.71
N ASN A 19 -5.55 30.68 -15.81
CA ASN A 19 -4.90 31.99 -15.78
C ASN A 19 -3.79 32.04 -14.72
N LEU A 20 -2.58 32.39 -15.15
CA LEU A 20 -1.40 32.48 -14.28
C LEU A 20 -1.51 33.61 -13.24
N LEU A 21 -2.11 34.75 -13.60
CA LEU A 21 -2.29 35.87 -12.67
C LEU A 21 -3.28 35.48 -11.56
N SER A 22 -4.39 34.84 -11.93
CA SER A 22 -5.35 34.30 -10.96
C SER A 22 -4.70 33.25 -10.06
N PHE A 23 -3.84 32.40 -10.60
CA PHE A 23 -3.10 31.43 -9.78
C PHE A 23 -2.19 32.12 -8.75
N LYS A 24 -1.41 33.14 -9.15
CA LYS A 24 -0.55 33.89 -8.22
C LYS A 24 -1.35 34.57 -7.12
N GLN A 25 -2.45 35.24 -7.47
CA GLN A 25 -3.35 35.86 -6.49
C GLN A 25 -3.97 34.84 -5.54
N ASN A 26 -4.34 33.66 -6.06
CA ASN A 26 -4.87 32.56 -5.26
C ASN A 26 -3.83 32.05 -4.24
N VAL A 27 -2.58 31.87 -4.64
CA VAL A 27 -1.49 31.45 -3.73
C VAL A 27 -1.25 32.50 -2.63
N GLU A 28 -1.25 33.78 -2.97
CA GLU A 28 -1.15 34.86 -1.98
C GLU A 28 -2.37 34.91 -1.03
N THR A 29 -3.55 34.56 -1.54
CA THR A 29 -4.76 34.48 -0.71
C THR A 29 -4.64 33.32 0.27
N ILE A 30 -4.24 32.13 -0.21
CA ILE A 30 -4.06 30.92 0.60
C ILE A 30 -3.04 31.16 1.73
N SER A 31 -1.92 31.83 1.45
CA SER A 31 -0.89 32.07 2.46
C SER A 31 -1.37 32.98 3.59
N ARG A 32 -2.37 33.84 3.33
CA ARG A 32 -2.96 34.77 4.30
C ARG A 32 -4.20 34.24 4.99
N VAL A 33 -4.75 33.10 4.56
CA VAL A 33 -5.94 32.50 5.17
C VAL A 33 -5.69 32.26 6.66
N THR A 34 -6.57 32.76 7.51
CA THR A 34 -6.57 32.53 8.97
C THR A 34 -7.35 31.26 9.30
N GLU A 35 -7.15 30.65 10.48
CA GLU A 35 -7.91 29.46 10.92
C GLU A 35 -9.43 29.72 10.91
N SER A 36 -9.84 30.94 11.23
CA SER A 36 -11.23 31.39 11.17
C SER A 36 -11.80 31.44 9.75
N GLY A 37 -10.94 31.63 8.73
CA GLY A 37 -11.30 31.70 7.32
C GLY A 37 -11.52 30.34 6.65
N LEU A 38 -11.29 29.22 7.36
CA LEU A 38 -11.47 27.86 6.81
C LEU A 38 -12.94 27.40 6.75
N GLY A 39 -13.90 28.27 7.05
CA GLY A 39 -15.33 28.00 6.87
C GLY A 39 -15.84 26.83 7.71
N GLU A 40 -16.44 25.84 7.06
CA GLU A 40 -17.09 24.66 7.66
C GLU A 40 -16.12 23.60 8.21
N VAL A 41 -14.80 23.83 8.12
CA VAL A 41 -13.82 22.86 8.65
C VAL A 41 -13.94 22.78 10.18
N PRO A 42 -13.97 21.56 10.77
CA PRO A 42 -14.03 21.37 12.22
C PRO A 42 -12.84 22.02 12.94
N HIS A 43 -13.05 22.59 14.13
CA HIS A 43 -12.01 23.33 14.86
C HIS A 43 -10.73 22.50 15.06
N GLY A 44 -10.86 21.22 15.41
CA GLY A 44 -9.71 20.33 15.59
C GLY A 44 -8.88 20.09 14.34
N LEU A 45 -9.42 20.31 13.13
CA LEU A 45 -8.69 20.16 11.87
C LEU A 45 -8.17 21.47 11.29
N ARG A 46 -8.63 22.64 11.76
CA ARG A 46 -8.29 23.93 11.15
C ARG A 46 -6.79 24.20 11.15
N THR A 47 -6.13 23.93 12.27
CA THR A 47 -4.67 24.09 12.41
C THR A 47 -3.91 23.15 11.48
N LEU A 48 -4.35 21.88 11.38
CA LEU A 48 -3.74 20.89 10.49
C LEU A 48 -3.94 21.25 9.01
N VAL A 49 -5.14 21.70 8.62
CA VAL A 49 -5.42 22.14 7.25
C VAL A 49 -4.64 23.41 6.91
N ARG A 50 -4.45 24.32 7.87
CA ARG A 50 -3.62 25.51 7.71
C ARG A 50 -2.17 25.15 7.39
N THR A 51 -1.55 24.25 8.16
CA THR A 51 -0.16 23.84 7.91
C THR A 51 -0.02 23.08 6.61
N MET A 52 -1.02 22.28 6.21
CA MET A 52 -1.07 21.65 4.89
C MET A 52 -1.14 22.66 3.72
N LEU A 53 -1.77 23.81 3.93
CA LEU A 53 -1.93 24.87 2.94
C LEU A 53 -0.74 25.84 2.87
N ALA A 54 0.27 25.67 3.72
CA ALA A 54 1.46 26.51 3.70
C ALA A 54 2.23 26.37 2.38
N VAL A 55 2.74 27.52 1.90
CA VAL A 55 3.56 27.63 0.69
C VAL A 55 4.93 26.98 0.92
N GLU A 56 5.48 27.18 2.11
CA GLU A 56 6.75 26.63 2.51
C GLU A 56 6.61 25.12 2.79
N PRO A 57 7.37 24.25 2.10
CA PRO A 57 7.23 22.80 2.25
C PRO A 57 7.73 22.29 3.60
N SER A 58 8.66 22.98 4.26
CA SER A 58 9.25 22.54 5.52
C SER A 58 8.28 22.54 6.71
N VAL A 59 7.20 23.33 6.64
CA VAL A 59 6.16 23.39 7.68
C VAL A 59 4.97 22.48 7.37
N ARG A 60 4.97 21.80 6.22
CA ARG A 60 3.89 20.91 5.80
C ARG A 60 4.03 19.57 6.56
N PRO A 61 2.98 19.10 7.23
CA PRO A 61 3.04 17.86 8.01
C PRO A 61 3.25 16.64 7.11
N ASP A 62 3.96 15.65 7.64
CA ASP A 62 4.12 14.38 6.96
C ASP A 62 2.82 13.55 6.97
N ALA A 63 2.68 12.62 6.04
CA ALA A 63 1.51 11.74 5.97
C ALA A 63 1.32 10.93 7.28
N MET A 64 2.41 10.50 7.91
CA MET A 64 2.33 9.80 9.21
C MET A 64 1.90 10.73 10.35
N GLU A 65 2.19 12.02 10.28
CA GLU A 65 1.78 12.99 11.29
C GLU A 65 0.30 13.34 11.13
N ILE A 66 -0.18 13.46 9.90
CA ILE A 66 -1.60 13.67 9.59
C ILE A 66 -2.44 12.52 10.13
N SER A 67 -2.01 11.28 9.92
CA SER A 67 -2.78 10.10 10.32
C SER A 67 -2.85 9.88 11.83
N LYS A 68 -1.89 10.42 12.60
CA LYS A 68 -1.83 10.38 14.07
C LYS A 68 -2.50 11.57 14.75
N HIS A 69 -3.05 12.51 13.98
CA HIS A 69 -3.72 13.67 14.56
C HIS A 69 -4.92 13.23 15.40
N ALA A 70 -5.14 13.85 16.57
CA ALA A 70 -6.18 13.47 17.53
C ALA A 70 -7.61 13.51 16.96
N PHE A 71 -7.81 14.19 15.83
CA PHE A 71 -9.08 14.17 15.10
C PHE A 71 -9.42 12.77 14.54
N PHE A 72 -8.40 11.95 14.24
CA PHE A 72 -8.56 10.61 13.66
C PHE A 72 -8.46 9.48 14.69
N ASP A 73 -8.51 9.79 15.99
CA ASP A 73 -8.54 8.81 17.09
C ASP A 73 -9.96 8.35 17.46
N GLU A 74 -10.98 8.75 16.69
CA GLU A 74 -12.33 8.27 16.87
C GLU A 74 -12.46 6.75 16.62
N VAL A 75 -13.33 6.10 17.38
CA VAL A 75 -13.57 4.65 17.35
C VAL A 75 -13.93 4.16 15.93
N GLY A 76 -14.65 4.97 15.16
CA GLY A 76 -15.00 4.66 13.77
C GLY A 76 -13.76 4.56 12.87
N VAL A 77 -12.79 5.45 13.03
CA VAL A 77 -11.54 5.42 12.24
C VAL A 77 -10.68 4.22 12.65
N ALA A 78 -10.63 3.88 13.94
CA ALA A 78 -9.94 2.68 14.41
C ALA A 78 -10.55 1.40 13.82
N THR A 79 -11.88 1.36 13.69
CA THR A 79 -12.58 0.23 13.07
C THR A 79 -12.30 0.14 11.58
N LEU A 80 -12.30 1.27 10.84
CA LEU A 80 -11.93 1.28 9.42
C LEU A 80 -10.49 0.80 9.20
N ARG A 81 -9.54 1.25 10.02
CA ARG A 81 -8.14 0.78 9.97
C ARG A 81 -8.03 -0.74 10.22
N TYR A 82 -8.83 -1.26 11.15
CA TYR A 82 -8.89 -2.70 11.39
C TYR A 82 -9.42 -3.46 10.17
N LEU A 83 -10.48 -2.95 9.53
CA LEU A 83 -11.02 -3.55 8.30
C LEU A 83 -10.01 -3.53 7.16
N ASP A 84 -9.28 -2.43 6.97
CA ASP A 84 -8.21 -2.33 5.96
C ASP A 84 -7.13 -3.39 6.20
N THR A 85 -6.71 -3.58 7.46
CA THR A 85 -5.71 -4.59 7.83
C THR A 85 -6.20 -6.02 7.54
N LEU A 86 -7.49 -6.29 7.78
CA LEU A 86 -8.08 -7.60 7.45
C LEU A 86 -8.08 -7.86 5.94
N TYR A 87 -8.36 -6.83 5.14
CA TYR A 87 -8.36 -6.93 3.69
C TYR A 87 -6.94 -7.14 3.13
N GLU A 88 -5.97 -6.34 3.59
CA GLU A 88 -4.56 -6.46 3.18
C GLU A 88 -3.95 -7.83 3.55
N LYS A 89 -4.31 -8.38 4.71
CA LYS A 89 -3.83 -9.71 5.13
C LYS A 89 -4.30 -10.81 4.17
N GLY A 90 -5.52 -10.70 3.65
CA GLY A 90 -6.05 -11.65 2.65
C GLY A 90 -5.23 -11.64 1.35
N ASP A 91 -4.83 -10.46 0.89
CA ASP A 91 -4.06 -10.29 -0.35
C ASP A 91 -2.57 -10.64 -0.17
N MET A 92 -1.98 -10.36 0.99
CA MET A 92 -0.61 -10.78 1.32
C MET A 92 -0.48 -12.30 1.46
N GLU A 93 -1.45 -12.97 2.05
CA GLU A 93 -1.47 -14.44 2.11
C GLU A 93 -1.62 -15.01 0.69
N ARG A 94 -2.60 -14.52 -0.09
CA ARG A 94 -2.83 -14.94 -1.47
C ARG A 94 -1.59 -14.74 -2.35
N SER A 95 -0.92 -13.59 -2.27
CA SER A 95 0.30 -13.32 -3.04
C SER A 95 1.51 -14.16 -2.59
N GLN A 96 1.64 -14.53 -1.31
CA GLN A 96 2.65 -15.48 -0.86
C GLN A 96 2.43 -16.90 -1.38
N TYR A 97 1.17 -17.31 -1.57
CA TYR A 97 0.84 -18.58 -2.22
C TYR A 97 1.20 -18.58 -3.72
N PHE A 98 1.02 -17.46 -4.42
CA PHE A 98 1.36 -17.35 -5.85
C PHE A 98 2.84 -17.04 -6.12
N ARG A 99 3.59 -16.49 -5.16
CA ARG A 99 5.02 -16.14 -5.33
C ARG A 99 5.99 -17.29 -5.08
N LYS A 100 5.54 -18.45 -4.60
CA LYS A 100 6.39 -19.64 -4.41
C LYS A 100 6.17 -20.72 -5.48
N PRO A 101 6.73 -20.58 -6.70
CA PRO A 101 7.05 -21.76 -7.48
C PRO A 101 8.34 -22.38 -6.90
N GLY A 102 8.22 -23.44 -6.10
CA GLY A 102 9.35 -24.35 -5.88
C GLY A 102 9.89 -24.53 -4.46
N SER A 103 9.04 -24.84 -3.47
CA SER A 103 9.53 -25.69 -2.38
C SER A 103 8.60 -26.88 -2.16
N CYS A 104 8.58 -27.77 -3.16
CA CYS A 104 8.16 -29.14 -2.93
C CYS A 104 9.10 -29.72 -1.87
N HIS A 105 8.61 -29.86 -0.63
CA HIS A 105 9.34 -30.56 0.42
C HIS A 105 9.46 -32.03 0.02
N HIS A 106 10.61 -32.39 -0.54
CA HIS A 106 11.00 -33.79 -0.73
C HIS A 106 11.36 -34.35 0.66
N LYS A 107 10.41 -35.02 1.33
CA LYS A 107 10.75 -35.91 2.45
C LYS A 107 11.37 -37.17 1.85
N THR A 108 12.70 -37.20 1.74
CA THR A 108 13.41 -38.47 1.55
C THR A 108 13.59 -39.12 2.91
N SER A 109 12.82 -40.19 3.13
CA SER A 109 13.07 -41.12 4.22
C SER A 109 14.45 -41.74 3.99
N LYS A 110 15.41 -41.49 4.88
CA LYS A 110 16.68 -42.21 4.89
C LYS A 110 16.43 -43.61 5.43
N GLU A 111 16.18 -44.57 4.55
CA GLU A 111 16.32 -45.99 4.88
C GLU A 111 17.81 -46.35 4.74
N SER A 112 18.48 -46.51 5.88
CA SER A 112 19.84 -47.03 5.95
C SER A 112 19.79 -48.53 5.70
N ASN A 113 20.33 -48.98 4.57
CA ASN A 113 20.63 -50.40 4.35
C ASN A 113 22.13 -50.58 4.08
N SER A 114 22.69 -51.61 4.71
CA SER A 114 24.01 -52.19 4.46
C SER A 114 23.89 -53.70 4.76
N PRO A 115 24.72 -54.58 4.18
CA PRO A 115 24.87 -54.81 2.74
C PRO A 115 24.75 -56.31 2.42
N GLU A 116 24.21 -56.68 1.25
CA GLU A 116 24.39 -58.04 0.71
C GLU A 116 24.83 -58.02 -0.76
N GLY A 117 26.04 -58.51 -0.98
CA GLY A 117 26.33 -59.64 -1.87
C GLY A 117 25.83 -59.64 -3.32
N ASN A 118 26.79 -59.33 -4.21
CA ASN A 118 27.18 -60.15 -5.38
C ASN A 118 26.40 -60.06 -6.71
N SER A 119 27.23 -59.97 -7.76
CA SER A 119 27.08 -60.43 -9.14
C SER A 119 26.38 -59.54 -10.17
N GLY A 120 27.12 -59.24 -11.25
CA GLY A 120 26.58 -59.33 -12.60
C GLY A 120 26.29 -58.02 -13.34
N SER A 121 27.20 -57.69 -14.27
CA SER A 121 26.89 -57.19 -15.62
C SER A 121 26.59 -55.69 -15.83
N LYS A 122 27.52 -55.09 -16.60
CA LYS A 122 27.50 -53.82 -17.35
C LYS A 122 26.09 -53.34 -17.76
N THR A 123 25.86 -52.01 -17.79
CA THR A 123 25.51 -51.23 -19.00
C THR A 123 25.48 -49.69 -18.75
N ARG A 124 26.31 -48.99 -19.53
CA ARG A 124 26.16 -47.69 -20.22
C ARG A 124 25.19 -46.64 -19.64
N ILE A 125 25.77 -45.49 -19.29
CA ILE A 125 25.12 -44.18 -19.17
C ILE A 125 24.37 -43.87 -20.48
N GLN A 126 23.05 -43.69 -20.40
CA GLN A 126 22.29 -42.98 -21.42
C GLN A 126 21.50 -41.86 -20.75
N LYS A 127 21.95 -40.65 -21.05
CA LYS A 127 21.38 -39.35 -20.68
C LYS A 127 20.02 -39.23 -21.36
N GLN A 128 18.93 -39.37 -20.61
CA GLN A 128 17.58 -39.09 -21.10
C GLN A 128 17.18 -37.70 -20.63
N GLN A 129 17.03 -36.79 -21.60
CA GLN A 129 16.36 -35.52 -21.43
C GLN A 129 14.88 -35.80 -21.14
N ASP A 130 14.37 -35.32 -20.02
CA ASP A 130 12.94 -35.08 -19.87
C ASP A 130 12.76 -33.64 -19.36
N GLY A 131 12.45 -32.76 -20.32
CA GLY A 131 11.93 -31.44 -20.03
C GLY A 131 10.54 -31.62 -19.43
N SER A 132 10.40 -31.39 -18.13
CA SER A 132 9.09 -31.24 -17.49
C SER A 132 8.68 -29.77 -17.58
N VAL A 133 7.89 -29.48 -18.60
CA VAL A 133 7.06 -28.28 -18.68
C VAL A 133 6.09 -28.34 -17.49
N CYS A 134 6.18 -27.39 -16.57
CA CYS A 134 5.18 -27.22 -15.53
C CYS A 134 3.83 -26.86 -16.19
N PRO A 135 2.71 -27.55 -15.87
CA PRO A 135 1.42 -27.15 -16.38
C PRO A 135 0.98 -25.86 -15.67
N CYS A 136 0.87 -24.77 -16.42
CA CYS A 136 0.17 -23.57 -15.96
C CYS A 136 -1.30 -23.94 -15.70
N PRO A 137 -1.90 -23.53 -14.57
CA PRO A 137 -3.33 -23.70 -14.38
C PRO A 137 -4.07 -22.77 -15.34
N SER A 138 -4.80 -23.35 -16.28
CA SER A 138 -5.81 -22.65 -17.07
C SER A 138 -6.93 -22.21 -16.12
N PHE A 139 -7.00 -20.90 -15.89
CA PHE A 139 -8.17 -20.26 -15.30
C PHE A 139 -9.37 -20.46 -16.22
N PHE A 140 -10.41 -21.10 -15.70
CA PHE A 140 -11.80 -20.94 -16.15
C PHE A 140 -12.54 -20.18 -15.05
#